data_AF-A0A251T2Z3-F1
#
_entry.id   AF-A0A251T2Z3-F1
#
_cell.length_a   1.000
_cell.length_b   1.000
_cell.length_c   1.000
_cell.angle_alpha   90.00
_cell.angle_beta   90.00
_cell.angle_gamma   90.00
#
_symmetry.space_group_name_H-M   'P 1'
#
loop_
_entity.id
_entity.type
_entity.pdbx_description
1 polymer ?
#
loop_
_entity_poly.entity_id
_entity_poly.type
_entity_poly.pdbx_seq_one_letter_code
_entity_poly.pdbx_strand_id
1 'polypeptide(L)'
;MHMVLKHQIKTTHFLLSRALSTLLNPISFLDNNFSSLNNVSTIKNHEDHDSKSFDLPLVVQLQHNSHILNKLISSCASSRSLHLGIQVHSFVLKLGFSSNVYINTALVDMYGICSAIYDAQKVFDEMPLRNVITWNSLMSGYLRARCMDVLIRLYVGMYMLGISPSHSTFSTVLVGCSELKAVGLGEQLHCLCIKFGFLSNVVVGTALLEMYWKCSNVDDSCRVFDDLPNKNVVTWTSMINGYTRNKQTDNAMRMIRKMMGLGRKVDRITYNTLLISFCDPKDMIHCEQIHCCVIKEGLESDMYLAVTLVTVYSQCGSSIEDFYKICSTCWFSSVCA
;
A
#
# COMPACT_ATOMS: atom_id res chain seq x y z
N MET A 1 10.64 18.20 -11.21
CA MET A 1 9.94 17.35 -10.19
C MET A 1 8.64 17.98 -9.65
N HIS A 2 8.65 19.25 -9.23
CA HIS A 2 7.46 19.92 -8.65
C HIS A 2 6.28 20.14 -9.62
N MET A 3 6.53 20.18 -10.94
CA MET A 3 5.51 20.34 -11.97
C MET A 3 4.78 19.04 -12.34
N VAL A 4 5.46 17.88 -12.30
CA VAL A 4 4.84 16.58 -12.61
C VAL A 4 3.93 16.12 -11.46
N LEU A 5 4.36 16.35 -10.21
CA LEU A 5 3.52 16.19 -9.03
C LEU A 5 2.32 17.15 -9.04
N LYS A 6 2.51 18.44 -9.39
CA LYS A 6 1.38 19.37 -9.58
C LYS A 6 0.45 18.95 -10.70
N HIS A 7 0.96 18.33 -11.77
CA HIS A 7 0.14 17.92 -12.90
C HIS A 7 -0.66 16.65 -12.58
N GLN A 8 -0.06 15.65 -11.92
CA GLN A 8 -0.76 14.47 -11.42
C GLN A 8 -1.77 14.82 -10.34
N ILE A 9 -1.44 15.73 -9.40
CA ILE A 9 -2.40 16.25 -8.41
C ILE A 9 -3.53 16.98 -9.12
N LYS A 10 -3.26 17.82 -10.14
CA LYS A 10 -4.30 18.51 -10.91
C LYS A 10 -5.18 17.56 -11.74
N THR A 11 -4.64 16.52 -12.35
CA THR A 11 -5.44 15.54 -13.11
C THR A 11 -6.21 14.61 -12.19
N THR A 12 -5.68 14.22 -11.04
CA THR A 12 -6.47 13.52 -10.00
C THR A 12 -7.53 14.43 -9.42
N HIS A 13 -7.27 15.73 -9.19
CA HIS A 13 -8.24 16.70 -8.70
C HIS A 13 -9.28 17.09 -9.75
N PHE A 14 -8.96 16.97 -11.05
CA PHE A 14 -9.88 17.17 -12.17
C PHE A 14 -10.75 15.94 -12.42
N LEU A 15 -10.19 14.73 -12.34
CA LEU A 15 -10.97 13.49 -12.37
C LEU A 15 -11.80 13.32 -11.09
N LEU A 16 -11.30 13.75 -9.92
CA LEU A 16 -12.10 13.93 -8.72
C LEU A 16 -13.16 14.99 -8.97
N SER A 17 -12.83 16.17 -9.51
CA SER A 17 -13.80 17.24 -9.78
C SER A 17 -14.85 16.85 -10.82
N ARG A 18 -14.54 15.94 -11.75
CA ARG A 18 -15.44 15.47 -12.81
C ARG A 18 -16.26 14.25 -12.40
N ALA A 19 -15.69 13.37 -11.58
CA ALA A 19 -16.41 12.34 -10.84
C ALA A 19 -17.32 12.97 -9.79
N LEU A 20 -16.82 13.98 -9.06
CA LEU A 20 -17.58 14.88 -8.23
C LEU A 20 -18.62 15.57 -9.12
N SER A 21 -18.35 16.16 -10.29
CA SER A 21 -19.36 16.92 -11.05
C SER A 21 -20.52 16.06 -11.54
N THR A 22 -20.25 14.80 -11.87
CA THR A 22 -21.26 13.79 -12.24
C THR A 22 -21.94 13.14 -11.02
N LEU A 23 -21.31 13.22 -9.84
CA LEU A 23 -21.85 12.85 -8.51
C LEU A 23 -22.15 14.08 -7.63
N LEU A 24 -22.32 15.31 -8.18
CA LEU A 24 -22.29 16.59 -7.42
C LEU A 24 -23.66 17.23 -7.26
N ASN A 25 -24.71 16.68 -7.86
CA ASN A 25 -26.05 17.07 -7.43
C ASN A 25 -26.32 16.75 -5.94
N PRO A 26 -25.70 15.73 -5.31
CA PRO A 26 -25.74 15.54 -3.87
C PRO A 26 -24.67 16.31 -3.07
N ILE A 27 -23.52 16.74 -3.61
CA ILE A 27 -22.41 17.26 -2.77
C ILE A 27 -22.50 18.77 -2.53
N SER A 28 -22.91 19.58 -3.51
CA SER A 28 -23.31 20.98 -3.25
C SER A 28 -24.54 21.03 -2.33
N PHE A 29 -25.38 19.98 -2.43
CA PHE A 29 -26.53 19.75 -1.57
C PHE A 29 -26.13 19.28 -0.16
N LEU A 30 -25.07 18.48 -0.01
CA LEU A 30 -24.53 18.05 1.27
C LEU A 30 -23.76 19.17 1.98
N ASP A 31 -22.97 20.00 1.30
CA ASP A 31 -22.29 21.16 1.93
C ASP A 31 -23.30 22.20 2.46
N ASN A 32 -24.38 22.44 1.71
CA ASN A 32 -25.51 23.28 2.15
C ASN A 32 -26.30 22.66 3.31
N ASN A 33 -26.27 21.34 3.48
CA ASN A 33 -26.94 20.64 4.58
C ASN A 33 -26.01 20.34 5.78
N PHE A 34 -24.70 20.25 5.59
CA PHE A 34 -23.73 20.08 6.68
C PHE A 34 -23.58 21.38 7.48
N SER A 35 -23.65 22.53 6.80
CA SER A 35 -23.73 23.84 7.47
C SER A 35 -25.03 24.02 8.28
N SER A 36 -26.16 23.47 7.83
CA SER A 36 -27.42 23.47 8.60
C SER A 36 -27.42 22.46 9.77
N LEU A 37 -26.71 21.34 9.63
CA LEU A 37 -26.59 20.30 10.67
C LEU A 37 -25.66 20.68 11.84
N ASN A 38 -24.63 21.52 11.61
CA ASN A 38 -23.76 22.02 12.68
C ASN A 38 -24.47 22.97 13.67
N ASN A 39 -25.66 23.48 13.33
CA ASN A 39 -26.45 24.36 14.19
C ASN A 39 -27.38 23.60 15.17
N VAL A 40 -27.42 22.27 15.11
CA VAL A 40 -28.35 21.45 15.92
C VAL A 40 -27.81 21.11 17.32
N SER A 41 -26.52 21.35 17.61
CA SER A 41 -25.97 21.17 18.95
C SER A 41 -26.31 22.29 19.96
N THR A 42 -27.03 23.34 19.54
CA THR A 42 -27.28 24.54 20.35
C THR A 42 -28.75 24.84 20.67
N ILE A 43 -29.72 24.01 20.27
CA ILE A 43 -31.14 24.31 20.54
C ILE A 43 -31.65 23.46 21.71
N LYS A 44 -31.29 23.89 22.93
CA LYS A 44 -32.20 23.78 24.09
C LYS A 44 -32.81 25.16 24.28
N ASN A 45 -34.15 25.20 24.34
CA ASN A 45 -34.99 26.32 24.72
C ASN A 45 -35.00 27.48 23.71
N HIS A 46 -35.90 27.41 22.73
CA HIS A 46 -37.00 28.38 22.58
C HIS A 46 -37.82 27.99 21.36
N GLU A 47 -39.13 28.06 21.53
CA GLU A 47 -40.14 27.92 20.48
C GLU A 47 -39.89 28.99 19.41
N ASP A 48 -39.60 28.58 18.17
CA ASP A 48 -39.93 29.35 16.99
C ASP A 48 -40.00 28.44 15.75
N HIS A 49 -41.12 28.57 15.06
CA HIS A 49 -41.47 27.88 13.82
C HIS A 49 -40.54 28.34 12.69
N ASP A 50 -39.62 27.47 12.24
CA ASP A 50 -39.21 27.33 10.83
C ASP A 50 -38.22 26.17 10.68
N SER A 51 -38.77 24.95 10.71
CA SER A 51 -38.03 23.72 10.44
C SER A 51 -37.71 23.63 8.94
N LYS A 52 -36.46 23.94 8.54
CA LYS A 52 -35.93 23.46 7.26
C LYS A 52 -35.88 21.93 7.31
N SER A 53 -36.83 21.31 6.61
CA SER A 53 -36.99 19.86 6.52
C SER A 53 -35.73 19.21 5.98
N PHE A 54 -35.27 18.16 6.65
CA PHE A 54 -34.35 17.18 6.07
C PHE A 54 -34.85 16.75 4.70
N ASP A 55 -33.95 16.65 3.72
CA ASP A 55 -34.28 16.12 2.40
C ASP A 55 -34.46 14.59 2.49
N LEU A 56 -35.65 14.21 2.96
CA LEU A 56 -36.10 12.87 3.25
C LEU A 56 -35.85 11.87 2.10
N PRO A 57 -35.94 12.23 0.81
CA PRO A 57 -35.67 11.31 -0.30
C PRO A 57 -34.21 10.83 -0.37
N LEU A 58 -33.23 11.69 -0.09
CA LEU A 58 -31.81 11.33 -0.15
C LEU A 58 -31.41 10.44 1.04
N VAL A 59 -31.94 10.74 2.23
CA VAL A 59 -31.76 9.93 3.44
C VAL A 59 -32.32 8.53 3.24
N VAL A 60 -33.53 8.42 2.69
CA VAL A 60 -34.16 7.12 2.35
C VAL A 60 -33.36 6.38 1.28
N GLN A 61 -32.88 7.06 0.24
CA GLN A 61 -32.04 6.43 -0.79
C GLN A 61 -30.70 5.91 -0.24
N LEU A 62 -30.04 6.65 0.66
CA LEU A 62 -28.77 6.24 1.27
C LEU A 62 -28.96 5.14 2.33
N GLN A 63 -30.09 5.15 3.04
CA GLN A 63 -30.48 4.09 3.97
C GLN A 63 -30.68 2.73 3.26
N HIS A 64 -31.04 2.74 1.98
CA HIS A 64 -31.13 1.52 1.16
C HIS A 64 -29.86 1.19 0.37
N ASN A 65 -28.84 2.06 0.35
CA ASN A 65 -27.66 1.91 -0.51
C ASN A 65 -26.32 1.94 0.27
N SER A 66 -26.08 0.90 1.07
CA SER A 66 -24.82 0.69 1.83
C SER A 66 -23.55 0.76 0.97
N HIS A 67 -23.65 0.44 -0.32
CA HIS A 67 -22.54 0.50 -1.27
C HIS A 67 -22.06 1.94 -1.57
N ILE A 68 -22.96 2.93 -1.57
CA ILE A 68 -22.58 4.34 -1.76
C ILE A 68 -21.78 4.83 -0.56
N LEU A 69 -22.22 4.49 0.66
CA LEU A 69 -21.51 4.82 1.89
C LEU A 69 -20.11 4.20 1.90
N ASN A 70 -19.97 2.93 1.52
CA ASN A 70 -18.65 2.30 1.39
C ASN A 70 -17.74 3.03 0.41
N LYS A 71 -18.25 3.45 -0.76
CA LYS A 71 -17.45 4.25 -1.72
C LYS A 71 -17.00 5.59 -1.13
N LEU A 72 -17.86 6.27 -0.38
CA LEU A 72 -17.49 7.53 0.28
C LEU A 72 -16.40 7.29 1.34
N ILE A 73 -16.53 6.24 2.15
CA ILE A 73 -15.52 5.86 3.14
C ILE A 73 -14.18 5.52 2.46
N SER A 74 -14.19 4.72 1.39
CA SER A 74 -12.99 4.40 0.61
C SER A 74 -12.37 5.64 -0.06
N SER A 75 -13.18 6.61 -0.48
CA SER A 75 -12.70 7.89 -0.99
C SER A 75 -11.99 8.71 0.12
N CYS A 76 -12.53 8.72 1.34
CA CYS A 76 -11.89 9.35 2.49
C CYS A 76 -10.54 8.67 2.81
N ALA A 77 -10.49 7.34 2.78
CA ALA A 77 -9.26 6.57 3.01
C ALA A 77 -8.19 6.89 1.94
N SER A 78 -8.56 6.86 0.66
CA SER A 78 -7.62 7.12 -0.45
C SER A 78 -7.10 8.56 -0.48
N SER A 79 -7.93 9.54 -0.10
CA SER A 79 -7.54 10.94 0.06
C SER A 79 -6.85 11.24 1.40
N ARG A 80 -6.82 10.28 2.34
CA ARG A 80 -6.36 10.44 3.72
C ARG A 80 -7.02 11.61 4.46
N SER A 81 -8.28 11.90 4.14
CA SER A 81 -9.05 12.99 4.77
C SER A 81 -9.78 12.48 6.01
N LEU A 82 -9.13 12.58 7.18
CA LEU A 82 -9.71 12.18 8.45
C LEU A 82 -10.98 12.98 8.79
N HIS A 83 -10.97 14.28 8.53
CA HIS A 83 -12.11 15.17 8.82
C HIS A 83 -13.37 14.72 8.08
N LEU A 84 -13.27 14.50 6.77
CA LEU A 84 -14.40 14.00 5.97
C LEU A 84 -14.81 12.59 6.42
N GLY A 85 -13.83 11.74 6.76
CA GLY A 85 -14.09 10.41 7.30
C GLY A 85 -14.94 10.43 8.57
N ILE A 86 -14.67 11.35 9.51
CA ILE A 86 -15.45 11.53 10.75
C ILE A 86 -16.88 12.03 10.44
N GLN A 87 -17.04 12.93 9.49
CA GLN A 87 -18.37 13.40 9.06
C GLN A 87 -19.19 12.27 8.44
N VAL A 88 -18.57 11.48 7.55
CA VAL A 88 -19.19 10.30 6.93
C VAL A 88 -19.53 9.24 7.98
N HIS A 89 -18.65 8.99 8.95
CA HIS A 89 -18.92 8.07 10.06
C HIS A 89 -20.13 8.54 10.90
N SER A 90 -20.19 9.82 11.25
CA SER A 90 -21.34 10.38 11.97
C SER A 90 -22.64 10.21 11.19
N PHE A 91 -22.59 10.35 9.87
CA PHE A 91 -23.73 10.13 8.98
C PHE A 91 -24.14 8.65 8.91
N VAL A 92 -23.18 7.72 8.83
CA VAL A 92 -23.40 6.26 8.90
C VAL A 92 -24.16 5.89 10.18
N LEU A 93 -23.78 6.46 11.33
CA LEU A 93 -24.45 6.22 12.60
C LEU A 93 -25.90 6.75 12.59
N LYS A 94 -26.11 7.97 12.08
CA LYS A 94 -27.45 8.58 11.95
C LYS A 94 -28.39 7.79 11.04
N LEU A 95 -27.86 7.10 10.03
CA LEU A 95 -28.61 6.25 9.11
C LEU A 95 -28.91 4.84 9.68
N GLY A 96 -28.45 4.52 10.89
CA GLY A 96 -28.73 3.24 11.54
C GLY A 96 -27.83 2.08 11.06
N PHE A 97 -26.70 2.36 10.42
CA PHE A 97 -25.76 1.34 9.95
C PHE A 97 -24.72 0.90 11.01
N SER A 98 -24.92 1.25 12.28
CA SER A 98 -23.99 0.95 13.38
C SER A 98 -23.70 -0.53 13.57
N SER A 99 -24.60 -1.43 13.14
CA SER A 99 -24.41 -2.88 13.23
C SER A 99 -23.94 -3.53 11.90
N ASN A 100 -23.75 -2.74 10.84
CA ASN A 100 -23.38 -3.29 9.53
C ASN A 100 -21.88 -3.62 9.48
N VAL A 101 -21.55 -4.92 9.47
CA VAL A 101 -20.16 -5.41 9.47
C VAL A 101 -19.33 -4.87 8.30
N TYR A 102 -19.92 -4.70 7.11
CA TYR A 102 -19.21 -4.25 5.92
C TYR A 102 -18.83 -2.77 6.01
N ILE A 103 -19.78 -1.93 6.43
CA ILE A 103 -19.54 -0.49 6.60
C ILE A 103 -18.55 -0.25 7.74
N ASN A 104 -18.72 -0.92 8.88
CA ASN A 104 -17.81 -0.75 10.01
C ASN A 104 -16.40 -1.27 9.68
N THR A 105 -16.28 -2.35 8.90
CA THR A 105 -14.97 -2.80 8.40
C THR A 105 -14.30 -1.73 7.53
N ALA A 106 -15.05 -1.07 6.65
CA ALA A 106 -14.54 0.04 5.84
C ALA A 106 -14.13 1.24 6.71
N LEU A 107 -14.88 1.54 7.78
CA LEU A 107 -14.54 2.59 8.73
C LEU A 107 -13.25 2.27 9.51
N VAL A 108 -13.09 1.04 10.00
CA VAL A 108 -11.85 0.57 10.66
C VAL A 108 -10.65 0.77 9.73
N ASP A 109 -10.77 0.37 8.46
CA ASP A 109 -9.69 0.54 7.48
C ASP A 109 -9.40 2.02 7.19
N MET A 110 -10.45 2.84 7.01
CA MET A 110 -10.32 4.29 6.78
C MET A 110 -9.60 4.98 7.94
N TYR A 111 -10.05 4.76 9.19
CA TYR A 111 -9.38 5.34 10.36
C TYR A 111 -7.93 4.88 10.47
N GLY A 112 -7.66 3.60 10.21
CA GLY A 112 -6.30 3.08 10.17
C GLY A 112 -5.46 3.80 9.11
N ILE A 113 -5.97 3.98 7.89
CA ILE A 113 -5.24 4.62 6.77
C ILE A 113 -4.99 6.10 7.04
N CYS A 114 -5.91 6.76 7.73
CA CYS A 114 -5.82 8.15 8.17
C CYS A 114 -4.96 8.32 9.44
N SER A 115 -4.19 7.32 9.85
CA SER A 115 -3.32 7.33 11.03
C SER A 115 -4.05 7.55 12.36
N ALA A 116 -5.36 7.31 12.41
CA ALA A 116 -6.21 7.42 13.60
C ALA A 116 -6.48 6.03 14.20
N ILE A 117 -5.42 5.30 14.56
CA ILE A 117 -5.51 3.88 14.95
C ILE A 117 -6.36 3.64 16.21
N TYR A 118 -6.37 4.58 17.15
CA TYR A 118 -7.22 4.48 18.35
C TYR A 118 -8.71 4.54 18.02
N ASP A 119 -9.10 5.36 17.04
CA ASP A 119 -10.51 5.42 16.60
C ASP A 119 -10.88 4.19 15.76
N ALA A 120 -9.94 3.65 14.98
CA ALA A 120 -10.12 2.35 14.33
C ALA A 120 -10.36 1.23 15.36
N GLN A 121 -9.60 1.22 16.47
CA GLN A 121 -9.78 0.26 17.56
C GLN A 121 -11.15 0.44 18.24
N LYS A 122 -11.59 1.68 18.52
CA LYS A 122 -12.93 1.93 19.10
C LYS A 122 -14.05 1.40 18.20
N VAL A 123 -14.02 1.72 16.90
CA VAL A 123 -15.02 1.20 15.96
C VAL A 123 -14.99 -0.33 15.97
N PHE A 124 -13.81 -0.94 15.96
CA PHE A 124 -13.67 -2.38 16.05
C PHE A 124 -14.27 -2.96 17.34
N ASP A 125 -14.02 -2.33 18.49
CA ASP A 125 -14.50 -2.77 19.80
C ASP A 125 -16.03 -2.67 19.94
N GLU A 126 -16.63 -1.67 19.29
CA GLU A 126 -18.09 -1.46 19.24
C GLU A 126 -18.82 -2.42 18.27
N MET A 127 -18.10 -3.10 17.37
CA MET A 127 -18.72 -4.02 16.41
C MET A 127 -19.27 -5.30 17.09
N PRO A 128 -20.56 -5.64 16.93
CA PRO A 128 -21.14 -6.86 17.49
C PRO A 128 -20.69 -8.13 16.75
N LEU A 129 -20.43 -8.01 15.45
CA LEU A 129 -19.96 -9.08 14.58
C LEU A 129 -18.69 -8.63 13.86
N ARG A 130 -17.67 -9.50 13.86
CA ARG A 130 -16.38 -9.26 13.22
C ARG A 130 -16.03 -10.46 12.38
N ASN A 131 -15.64 -10.24 11.13
CA ASN A 131 -15.18 -11.30 10.24
C ASN A 131 -13.66 -11.17 10.02
N VAL A 132 -13.06 -12.14 9.32
CA VAL A 132 -11.61 -12.16 9.03
C VAL A 132 -11.12 -10.87 8.39
N ILE A 133 -11.94 -10.22 7.56
CA ILE A 133 -11.60 -8.95 6.90
C ILE A 133 -11.50 -7.83 7.95
N THR A 134 -12.45 -7.73 8.87
CA THR A 134 -12.42 -6.75 9.98
C THR A 134 -11.13 -6.86 10.80
N TRP A 135 -10.74 -8.08 11.18
CA TRP A 135 -9.48 -8.33 11.89
C TRP A 135 -8.26 -7.91 11.07
N ASN A 136 -8.23 -8.27 9.78
CA ASN A 136 -7.14 -7.92 8.89
C ASN A 136 -7.02 -6.40 8.68
N SER A 137 -8.13 -5.67 8.58
CA SER A 137 -8.15 -4.21 8.48
C SER A 137 -7.52 -3.56 9.71
N LEU A 138 -7.90 -4.01 10.91
CA LEU A 138 -7.32 -3.48 12.15
C LEU A 138 -5.83 -3.83 12.29
N MET A 139 -5.44 -5.09 12.01
CA MET A 139 -4.03 -5.51 12.02
C MET A 139 -3.19 -4.70 11.02
N SER A 140 -3.70 -4.46 9.81
CA SER A 140 -3.05 -3.58 8.82
C SER A 140 -2.89 -2.15 9.34
N GLY A 141 -3.90 -1.65 10.07
CA GLY A 141 -3.84 -0.39 10.78
C GLY A 141 -2.66 -0.31 11.76
N TYR A 142 -2.54 -1.30 12.64
CA TYR A 142 -1.44 -1.36 13.62
C TYR A 142 -0.08 -1.58 12.98
N LEU A 143 0.00 -2.34 11.87
CA LEU A 143 1.22 -2.50 11.08
C LEU A 143 1.73 -1.14 10.59
N ARG A 144 0.82 -0.32 10.03
CA ARG A 144 1.13 1.04 9.54
C ARG A 144 1.49 2.00 10.66
N ALA A 145 0.82 1.89 11.81
CA ALA A 145 1.15 2.65 13.02
C ALA A 145 2.46 2.20 13.69
N ARG A 146 3.11 1.14 13.20
CA ARG A 146 4.33 0.53 13.74
C ARG A 146 4.20 0.01 15.17
N CYS A 147 3.01 -0.43 15.57
CA CYS A 147 2.76 -1.00 16.90
C CYS A 147 2.67 -2.53 16.81
N MET A 148 3.81 -3.19 16.55
CA MET A 148 3.84 -4.63 16.26
C MET A 148 3.40 -5.50 17.44
N ASP A 149 3.61 -5.05 18.68
CA ASP A 149 3.16 -5.79 19.87
C ASP A 149 1.63 -5.95 19.92
N VAL A 150 0.90 -4.89 19.56
CA VAL A 150 -0.57 -4.91 19.50
C VAL A 150 -1.03 -5.79 18.34
N LEU A 151 -0.36 -5.67 17.18
CA LEU A 151 -0.64 -6.49 16.01
C LEU A 151 -0.51 -7.99 16.32
N ILE A 152 0.55 -8.41 17.01
CA ILE A 152 0.75 -9.81 17.38
C ILE A 152 -0.32 -10.26 18.39
N ARG A 153 -0.68 -9.41 19.37
CA ARG A 153 -1.78 -9.71 20.30
C ARG A 153 -3.13 -9.87 19.58
N LEU A 154 -3.41 -9.04 18.57
CA LEU A 154 -4.63 -9.17 17.76
C LEU A 154 -4.65 -10.49 16.99
N TYR A 155 -3.53 -10.90 16.39
CA TYR A 155 -3.42 -12.19 15.73
C TYR A 155 -3.66 -13.36 16.70
N VAL A 156 -3.02 -13.33 17.88
CA VAL A 156 -3.26 -14.35 18.92
C VAL A 156 -4.71 -14.36 19.36
N GLY A 157 -5.33 -13.19 19.57
CA GLY A 157 -6.74 -13.06 19.92
C GLY A 157 -7.67 -13.65 18.85
N MET A 158 -7.41 -13.36 17.57
CA MET A 158 -8.15 -13.94 16.44
C MET A 158 -8.06 -15.48 16.45
N TYR A 159 -6.87 -16.02 16.67
CA TYR A 159 -6.63 -17.47 16.74
C TYR A 159 -7.34 -18.11 17.94
N MET A 160 -7.26 -17.51 19.12
CA MET A 160 -7.90 -18.00 20.35
C MET A 160 -9.43 -17.98 20.27
N LEU A 161 -10.01 -17.08 19.49
CA LEU A 161 -11.44 -17.04 19.20
C LEU A 161 -11.87 -18.07 18.13
N GLY A 162 -10.96 -18.91 17.64
CA GLY A 162 -11.23 -19.90 16.61
C GLY A 162 -11.48 -19.31 15.22
N ILE A 163 -11.12 -18.05 14.99
CA ILE A 163 -11.30 -17.38 13.70
C ILE A 163 -10.12 -17.78 12.81
N SER A 164 -10.41 -18.51 11.73
CA SER A 164 -9.38 -19.02 10.83
C SER A 164 -8.61 -17.88 10.11
N PRO A 165 -7.28 -17.80 10.25
CA PRO A 165 -6.45 -16.84 9.52
C PRO A 165 -6.53 -17.01 8.01
N SER A 166 -6.53 -15.90 7.27
CA SER A 166 -6.39 -15.92 5.81
C SER A 166 -4.94 -15.71 5.37
N HIS A 167 -4.68 -15.88 4.07
CA HIS A 167 -3.38 -15.53 3.46
C HIS A 167 -2.97 -14.07 3.75
N SER A 168 -3.94 -13.14 3.78
CA SER A 168 -3.69 -11.73 4.12
C SER A 168 -3.31 -11.57 5.60
N THR A 169 -3.94 -12.34 6.50
CA THR A 169 -3.57 -12.38 7.92
C THR A 169 -2.11 -12.77 8.09
N PHE A 170 -1.70 -13.90 7.51
CA PHE A 170 -0.32 -14.38 7.61
C PHE A 170 0.67 -13.38 7.01
N SER A 171 0.38 -12.82 5.83
CA SER A 171 1.23 -11.81 5.22
C SER A 171 1.42 -10.59 6.13
N THR A 172 0.36 -10.04 6.72
CA THR A 172 0.44 -8.90 7.64
C THR A 172 1.27 -9.22 8.89
N VAL A 173 1.08 -10.38 9.50
CA VAL A 173 1.79 -10.76 10.74
C VAL A 173 3.26 -11.08 10.47
N LEU A 174 3.57 -11.73 9.34
CA LEU A 174 4.95 -11.97 8.91
C LEU A 174 5.71 -10.66 8.67
N VAL A 175 5.08 -9.66 8.05
CA VAL A 175 5.69 -8.33 7.90
C VAL A 175 5.93 -7.71 9.28
N GLY A 176 4.99 -7.82 10.23
CA GLY A 176 5.20 -7.37 11.61
C GLY A 176 6.42 -8.05 12.28
N CYS A 177 6.58 -9.36 12.10
CA CYS A 177 7.74 -10.10 12.61
C CYS A 177 9.05 -9.65 11.95
N SER A 178 9.01 -9.34 10.65
CA SER A 178 10.16 -8.85 9.90
C SER A 178 10.67 -7.50 10.44
N GLU A 179 9.75 -6.61 10.85
CA GLU A 179 10.09 -5.30 11.42
C GLU A 179 10.65 -5.43 12.84
N LEU A 180 10.16 -6.40 13.62
CA LEU A 180 10.70 -6.73 14.95
C LEU A 180 12.01 -7.54 14.91
N LYS A 181 12.42 -8.03 13.72
CA LYS A 181 13.50 -9.01 13.56
C LYS A 181 13.33 -10.26 14.45
N ALA A 182 12.08 -10.66 14.67
CA ALA A 182 11.72 -11.77 15.57
C ALA A 182 11.70 -13.11 14.83
N VAL A 183 12.88 -13.65 14.52
CA VAL A 183 13.03 -14.86 13.69
C VAL A 183 12.26 -16.07 14.24
N GLY A 184 12.32 -16.33 15.55
CA GLY A 184 11.64 -17.47 16.16
C GLY A 184 10.11 -17.40 16.07
N LEU A 185 9.52 -16.19 16.09
CA LEU A 185 8.10 -16.00 15.84
C LEU A 185 7.77 -16.19 14.34
N GLY A 186 8.65 -15.69 13.47
CA GLY A 186 8.55 -15.89 12.02
C GLY A 186 8.57 -17.37 11.62
N GLU A 187 9.42 -18.19 12.24
CA GLU A 187 9.49 -19.64 12.02
C GLU A 187 8.22 -20.35 12.47
N GLN A 188 7.68 -19.99 13.65
CA GLN A 188 6.40 -20.53 14.12
C GLN A 188 5.26 -20.19 13.14
N LEU A 189 5.22 -18.95 12.65
CA LEU A 189 4.25 -18.53 11.64
C LEU A 189 4.46 -19.26 10.31
N HIS A 190 5.71 -19.52 9.91
CA HIS A 190 6.00 -20.31 8.73
C HIS A 190 5.43 -21.73 8.88
N CYS A 191 5.67 -22.42 10.01
CA CYS A 191 5.05 -23.72 10.28
C CYS A 191 3.51 -23.66 10.23
N LEU A 192 2.90 -22.58 10.73
CA LEU A 192 1.46 -22.39 10.62
C LEU A 192 1.02 -22.17 9.16
N CYS A 193 1.76 -21.41 8.35
CA CYS A 193 1.48 -21.26 6.92
C CYS A 193 1.47 -22.62 6.20
N ILE A 194 2.37 -23.54 6.58
CA ILE A 194 2.39 -24.93 6.09
C ILE A 194 1.11 -25.65 6.48
N LYS A 195 0.76 -25.63 7.78
CA LYS A 195 -0.45 -26.31 8.31
C LYS A 195 -1.75 -25.80 7.68
N PHE A 196 -1.83 -24.52 7.37
CA PHE A 196 -2.99 -23.90 6.72
C PHE A 196 -2.97 -24.00 5.19
N GLY A 197 -1.95 -24.63 4.59
CA GLY A 197 -1.88 -24.85 3.15
C GLY A 197 -1.51 -23.61 2.32
N PHE A 198 -0.80 -22.65 2.90
CA PHE A 198 -0.43 -21.38 2.24
C PHE A 198 0.97 -21.37 1.60
N LEU A 199 1.71 -22.48 1.58
CA LEU A 199 3.06 -22.54 0.99
C LEU A 199 3.12 -22.13 -0.49
N SER A 200 2.08 -22.45 -1.27
CA SER A 200 2.01 -22.09 -2.69
C SER A 200 1.47 -20.68 -2.94
N ASN A 201 1.03 -19.97 -1.89
CA ASN A 201 0.46 -18.64 -2.01
C ASN A 201 1.56 -17.59 -2.18
N VAL A 202 1.59 -16.91 -3.32
CA VAL A 202 2.63 -15.92 -3.67
C VAL A 202 2.71 -14.74 -2.67
N VAL A 203 1.58 -14.34 -2.08
CA VAL A 203 1.54 -13.22 -1.12
C VAL A 203 2.20 -13.63 0.19
N VAL A 204 1.87 -14.82 0.69
CA VAL A 204 2.48 -15.39 1.91
C VAL A 204 3.96 -15.72 1.68
N GLY A 205 4.29 -16.35 0.55
CA GLY A 205 5.68 -16.67 0.20
C GLY A 205 6.57 -15.43 0.08
N THR A 206 6.07 -14.36 -0.52
CA THR A 206 6.81 -13.08 -0.59
C THR A 206 7.00 -12.47 0.81
N ALA A 207 6.00 -12.55 1.69
CA ALA A 207 6.12 -12.06 3.06
C ALA A 207 7.10 -12.90 3.91
N LEU A 208 7.11 -14.23 3.75
CA LEU A 208 8.09 -15.13 4.38
C LEU A 208 9.52 -14.81 3.93
N LEU A 209 9.71 -14.62 2.62
CA LEU A 209 10.99 -14.23 2.03
C LEU A 209 11.53 -12.94 2.66
N GLU A 210 10.68 -11.90 2.77
CA GLU A 210 11.08 -10.63 3.40
C GLU A 210 11.35 -10.76 4.90
N MET A 211 10.57 -11.59 5.60
CA MET A 211 10.77 -11.88 7.02
C MET A 211 12.15 -12.49 7.26
N TYR A 212 12.50 -13.55 6.54
CA TYR A 212 13.81 -14.19 6.67
C TYR A 212 14.96 -13.27 6.27
N TRP A 213 14.82 -12.50 5.18
CA TRP A 213 15.83 -11.51 4.79
C TRP A 213 16.10 -10.47 5.88
N LYS A 214 15.05 -9.85 6.44
CA LYS A 214 15.21 -8.83 7.49
C LYS A 214 15.70 -9.40 8.82
N CYS A 215 15.47 -10.68 9.06
CA CYS A 215 16.02 -11.42 10.20
C CYS A 215 17.44 -11.97 9.94
N SER A 216 18.09 -11.59 8.84
CA SER A 216 19.44 -12.04 8.47
C SER A 216 19.59 -13.55 8.24
N ASN A 217 18.50 -14.28 8.04
CA ASN A 217 18.52 -15.69 7.68
C ASN A 217 18.37 -15.83 6.15
N VAL A 218 19.50 -15.71 5.45
CA VAL A 218 19.54 -15.67 3.98
C VAL A 218 19.20 -17.02 3.36
N ASP A 219 19.65 -18.11 3.97
CA ASP A 219 19.47 -19.46 3.45
C ASP A 219 17.99 -19.85 3.40
N ASP A 220 17.25 -19.63 4.49
CA ASP A 220 15.82 -19.93 4.51
C ASP A 220 15.01 -19.00 3.61
N SER A 221 15.45 -17.75 3.44
CA SER A 221 14.85 -16.85 2.46
C SER A 221 15.01 -17.36 1.02
N CYS A 222 16.19 -17.90 0.69
CA CYS A 222 16.45 -18.50 -0.62
C CYS A 222 15.65 -19.78 -0.83
N ARG A 223 15.51 -20.63 0.20
CA ARG A 223 14.65 -21.83 0.16
C ARG A 223 13.20 -21.47 -0.10
N VAL A 224 12.64 -20.52 0.65
CA VAL A 224 11.27 -20.02 0.43
C VAL A 224 11.10 -19.48 -0.97
N PHE A 225 12.10 -18.74 -1.49
CA PHE A 225 12.08 -18.28 -2.87
C PHE A 225 11.99 -19.48 -3.82
N ASP A 226 12.93 -20.42 -3.75
CA ASP A 226 13.01 -21.54 -4.69
C ASP A 226 11.77 -22.45 -4.65
N ASP A 227 11.25 -22.75 -3.46
CA ASP A 227 10.07 -23.60 -3.22
C ASP A 227 8.76 -22.99 -3.74
N LEU A 228 8.69 -21.66 -3.91
CA LEU A 228 7.47 -21.01 -4.37
C LEU A 228 7.19 -21.32 -5.85
N PRO A 229 6.10 -22.03 -6.21
CA PRO A 229 5.88 -22.48 -7.59
C PRO A 229 5.63 -21.32 -8.55
N ASN A 230 4.88 -20.32 -8.10
CA ASN A 230 4.51 -19.14 -8.88
C ASN A 230 5.13 -17.89 -8.26
N LYS A 231 6.19 -17.39 -8.89
CA LYS A 231 6.84 -16.12 -8.53
C LYS A 231 6.29 -15.01 -9.42
N ASN A 232 5.83 -13.90 -8.87
CA ASN A 232 5.45 -12.72 -9.66
C ASN A 232 6.59 -11.67 -9.63
N VAL A 233 6.42 -10.55 -10.34
CA VAL A 233 7.42 -9.46 -10.36
C VAL A 233 7.80 -9.04 -8.93
N VAL A 234 6.80 -8.87 -8.04
CA VAL A 234 7.02 -8.49 -6.65
C VAL A 234 7.93 -9.48 -5.92
N THR A 235 7.72 -10.80 -6.06
CA THR A 235 8.59 -11.81 -5.43
C THR A 235 10.04 -11.71 -5.93
N TRP A 236 10.26 -11.49 -7.23
CA TRP A 236 11.59 -11.30 -7.79
C TRP A 236 12.24 -10.02 -7.27
N THR A 237 11.49 -8.90 -7.25
CA THR A 237 11.94 -7.63 -6.71
C THR A 237 12.32 -7.76 -5.23
N SER A 238 11.51 -8.43 -4.41
CA SER A 238 11.83 -8.65 -2.99
C SER A 238 13.11 -9.47 -2.80
N MET A 239 13.36 -10.47 -3.66
CA MET A 239 14.61 -11.25 -3.63
C MET A 239 15.83 -10.42 -4.02
N ILE A 240 15.72 -9.61 -5.09
CA ILE A 240 16.77 -8.69 -5.52
C ILE A 240 17.05 -7.67 -4.41
N ASN A 241 16.01 -7.11 -3.80
CA ASN A 241 16.11 -6.16 -2.69
C ASN A 241 16.79 -6.75 -1.46
N GLY A 242 16.60 -8.04 -1.18
CA GLY A 242 17.30 -8.74 -0.11
C GLY A 242 18.82 -8.74 -0.32
N TYR A 243 19.26 -9.10 -1.53
CA TYR A 243 20.68 -9.07 -1.89
C TYR A 243 21.28 -7.66 -1.90
N THR A 244 20.56 -6.66 -2.44
CA THR A 244 21.07 -5.28 -2.49
C THR A 244 21.23 -4.68 -1.09
N ARG A 245 20.27 -4.91 -0.17
CA ARG A 245 20.36 -4.46 1.23
C ARG A 245 21.55 -5.06 1.97
N ASN A 246 21.94 -6.28 1.61
CA ASN A 246 23.09 -6.98 2.19
C ASN A 246 24.39 -6.73 1.41
N LYS A 247 24.42 -5.72 0.52
CA LYS A 247 25.59 -5.33 -0.30
C LYS A 247 26.15 -6.47 -1.17
N GLN A 248 25.30 -7.41 -1.57
CA GLN A 248 25.66 -8.52 -2.46
C GLN A 248 25.24 -8.20 -3.90
N THR A 249 25.86 -7.18 -4.50
CA THR A 249 25.51 -6.64 -5.84
C THR A 249 25.60 -7.71 -6.93
N ASP A 250 26.61 -8.58 -6.89
CA ASP A 250 26.77 -9.70 -7.85
C ASP A 250 25.60 -10.68 -7.81
N ASN A 251 25.13 -11.06 -6.60
CA ASN A 251 24.00 -11.96 -6.45
C ASN A 251 22.71 -11.28 -6.91
N ALA A 252 22.53 -9.99 -6.63
CA ALA A 252 21.41 -9.22 -7.12
C ALA A 252 21.39 -9.17 -8.67
N MET A 253 22.55 -8.96 -9.29
CA MET A 253 22.73 -9.00 -10.75
C MET A 253 22.46 -10.38 -11.35
N ARG A 254 22.84 -11.45 -10.65
CA ARG A 254 22.48 -12.83 -11.05
C ARG A 254 20.97 -13.05 -11.03
N MET A 255 20.28 -12.52 -10.02
CA MET A 255 18.83 -12.67 -9.90
C MET A 255 18.05 -11.91 -10.97
N ILE A 256 18.43 -10.68 -11.31
CA ILE A 256 17.78 -9.94 -12.41
C ILE A 256 18.04 -10.62 -13.77
N ARG A 257 19.25 -11.11 -14.03
CA ARG A 257 19.54 -11.87 -15.26
C ARG A 257 18.68 -13.14 -15.35
N LYS A 258 18.50 -13.86 -14.23
CA LYS A 258 17.60 -15.04 -14.16
C LYS A 258 16.15 -14.63 -14.42
N MET A 259 15.67 -13.52 -13.83
CA MET A 259 14.33 -12.99 -14.06
C MET A 259 14.08 -12.66 -15.54
N MET A 260 15.03 -11.95 -16.18
CA MET A 260 14.95 -11.57 -17.59
C MET A 260 15.05 -12.78 -18.53
N GLY A 261 15.93 -13.74 -18.23
CA GLY A 261 16.08 -14.98 -19.00
C GLY A 261 14.82 -15.85 -19.01
N LEU A 262 13.96 -15.72 -17.99
CA LEU A 262 12.65 -16.35 -17.93
C LEU A 262 11.54 -15.53 -18.65
N GLY A 263 11.90 -14.48 -19.38
CA GLY A 263 10.96 -13.62 -20.11
C GLY A 263 10.07 -12.75 -19.20
N ARG A 264 10.45 -12.57 -17.92
CA ARG A 264 9.67 -11.74 -16.99
C ARG A 264 10.09 -10.29 -17.10
N LYS A 265 9.12 -9.40 -17.30
CA LYS A 265 9.36 -7.96 -17.39
C LYS A 265 9.85 -7.41 -16.04
N VAL A 266 11.01 -6.77 -16.06
CA VAL A 266 11.56 -6.04 -14.93
C VAL A 266 10.81 -4.71 -14.79
N ASP A 267 10.39 -4.37 -13.58
CA ASP A 267 9.74 -3.08 -13.32
C ASP A 267 10.74 -1.98 -12.94
N ARG A 268 10.25 -0.74 -12.96
CA ARG A 268 11.05 0.46 -12.64
C ARG A 268 11.59 0.41 -11.21
N ILE A 269 10.85 -0.21 -10.29
CA ILE A 269 11.23 -0.33 -8.87
C ILE A 269 12.46 -1.23 -8.74
N THR A 270 12.50 -2.33 -9.47
CA THR A 270 13.63 -3.26 -9.48
C THR A 270 14.90 -2.60 -10.02
N TYR A 271 14.80 -1.89 -11.15
CA TYR A 271 15.93 -1.16 -11.71
C TYR A 271 16.47 -0.08 -10.75
N ASN A 272 15.58 0.74 -10.18
CA ASN A 272 15.97 1.73 -9.19
C ASN A 272 16.68 1.10 -7.98
N THR A 273 16.17 -0.03 -7.48
CA THR A 273 16.75 -0.66 -6.30
C THR A 273 18.16 -1.21 -6.56
N LEU A 274 18.42 -1.74 -7.75
CA LEU A 274 19.75 -2.16 -8.16
C LEU A 274 20.70 -0.97 -8.31
N LEU A 275 20.28 0.06 -9.03
CA LEU A 275 21.11 1.24 -9.27
C LEU A 275 21.54 1.91 -7.96
N ILE A 276 20.62 2.10 -7.01
CA ILE A 276 20.93 2.68 -5.70
C ILE A 276 21.94 1.83 -4.90
N SER A 277 22.03 0.52 -5.18
CA SER A 277 23.00 -0.35 -4.50
C SER A 277 24.42 -0.25 -5.04
N PHE A 278 24.60 0.34 -6.22
CA PHE A 278 25.91 0.55 -6.84
C PHE A 278 26.50 1.86 -6.32
N CYS A 279 27.23 1.77 -5.20
CA CYS A 279 27.86 2.94 -4.57
C CYS A 279 29.38 2.98 -4.75
N ASP A 280 29.98 1.92 -5.31
CA ASP A 280 31.43 1.78 -5.44
C ASP A 280 31.85 1.82 -6.93
N PRO A 281 33.02 2.37 -7.27
CA PRO A 281 33.55 2.35 -8.64
C PRO A 281 33.62 0.96 -9.28
N LYS A 282 33.78 -0.09 -8.47
CA LYS A 282 33.77 -1.50 -8.93
C LYS A 282 32.44 -1.94 -9.55
N ASP A 283 31.33 -1.30 -9.15
CA ASP A 283 29.99 -1.61 -9.62
C ASP A 283 29.64 -0.86 -10.92
N MET A 284 30.55 -0.05 -11.48
CA MET A 284 30.32 0.69 -12.72
C MET A 284 29.86 -0.21 -13.87
N ILE A 285 30.47 -1.39 -14.00
CA ILE A 285 30.13 -2.36 -15.03
C ILE A 285 28.67 -2.82 -14.86
N HIS A 286 28.20 -3.00 -13.63
CA HIS A 286 26.81 -3.35 -13.35
C HIS A 286 25.86 -2.18 -13.64
N CYS A 287 26.27 -0.95 -13.32
CA CYS A 287 25.51 0.26 -13.66
C CYS A 287 25.28 0.38 -15.17
N GLU A 288 26.34 0.25 -15.98
CA GLU A 288 26.25 0.32 -17.45
C GLU A 288 25.35 -0.79 -18.02
N GLN A 289 25.46 -2.02 -17.51
CA GLN A 289 24.58 -3.12 -17.93
C GLN A 289 23.10 -2.79 -17.67
N ILE A 290 22.78 -2.28 -16.49
CA ILE A 290 21.42 -1.90 -16.13
C ILE A 290 20.93 -0.71 -16.96
N HIS A 291 21.79 0.29 -17.19
CA HIS A 291 21.46 1.44 -18.04
C HIS A 291 21.08 0.99 -19.46
N CYS A 292 21.86 0.09 -20.07
CA CYS A 292 21.52 -0.51 -21.37
C CYS A 292 20.16 -1.23 -21.35
N CYS A 293 19.84 -1.97 -20.27
CA CYS A 293 18.54 -2.62 -20.12
C CYS A 293 17.38 -1.60 -20.01
N VAL A 294 17.57 -0.50 -19.28
CA VAL A 294 16.58 0.58 -19.14
C VAL A 294 16.25 1.20 -20.50
N ILE A 295 17.26 1.45 -21.34
CA ILE A 295 17.07 1.97 -22.70
C ILE A 295 16.35 0.95 -23.58
N LYS A 296 16.78 -0.32 -23.56
CA LYS A 296 16.16 -1.38 -24.37
C LYS A 296 14.67 -1.56 -24.05
N GLU A 297 14.27 -1.35 -22.80
CA GLU A 297 12.89 -1.45 -22.35
C GLU A 297 12.07 -0.16 -22.57
N GLY A 298 12.64 0.89 -23.15
CA GLY A 298 11.96 2.16 -23.40
C GLY A 298 11.65 2.95 -22.12
N LEU A 299 12.48 2.82 -21.09
CA LEU A 299 12.30 3.43 -19.77
C LEU A 299 13.17 4.68 -19.54
N GLU A 300 13.89 5.16 -20.56
CA GLU A 300 14.78 6.32 -20.52
C GLU A 300 14.06 7.65 -20.24
N SER A 301 12.77 7.74 -20.57
CA SER A 301 11.94 8.90 -20.29
C SER A 301 11.44 8.97 -18.84
N ASP A 302 11.68 7.93 -18.04
CA ASP A 302 11.30 7.92 -16.63
C ASP A 302 12.25 8.82 -15.81
N MET A 303 11.72 9.95 -15.35
CA MET A 303 12.45 10.95 -14.58
C MET A 303 13.11 10.37 -13.32
N TYR A 304 12.50 9.39 -12.65
CA TYR A 304 13.06 8.82 -11.42
C TYR A 304 14.26 7.91 -11.72
N LEU A 305 14.17 7.09 -12.77
CA LEU A 305 15.30 6.28 -13.23
C LEU A 305 16.44 7.16 -13.74
N ALA A 306 16.14 8.21 -14.51
CA ALA A 306 17.15 9.16 -15.00
C ALA A 306 17.92 9.85 -13.86
N VAL A 307 17.21 10.35 -12.83
CA VAL A 307 17.85 10.98 -11.66
C VAL A 307 18.71 9.96 -10.90
N THR A 308 18.24 8.72 -10.75
CA THR A 308 18.98 7.66 -10.08
C THR A 308 20.26 7.32 -10.83
N LEU A 309 20.19 7.17 -12.16
CA LEU A 309 21.35 6.93 -13.02
C LEU A 309 22.39 8.04 -12.89
N VAL A 310 21.99 9.32 -13.02
CA VAL A 310 22.90 10.47 -12.87
C VAL A 310 23.60 10.44 -11.51
N THR A 311 22.86 10.13 -10.44
CA THR A 311 23.41 10.05 -9.08
C THR A 311 24.47 8.95 -8.97
N VAL A 312 24.19 7.77 -9.51
CA VAL A 312 25.10 6.62 -9.44
C VAL A 312 26.36 6.84 -10.28
N TYR A 313 26.24 7.34 -11.51
CA TYR A 313 27.41 7.65 -12.35
C TYR A 313 28.32 8.68 -11.68
N SER A 314 27.75 9.69 -11.03
CA SER A 314 28.51 10.68 -10.25
C SER A 314 29.21 10.08 -9.03
N GLN A 315 28.61 9.09 -8.37
CA GLN A 315 29.18 8.45 -7.18
C GLN A 315 30.27 7.44 -7.51
N CYS A 316 30.12 6.70 -8.61
CA CYS A 316 31.08 5.69 -9.03
C CYS A 316 32.34 6.28 -9.72
N GLY A 317 32.50 7.61 -9.72
CA GLY A 317 33.71 8.31 -10.14
C GLY A 317 33.85 8.53 -11.65
N SER A 318 32.83 8.20 -12.45
CA SER A 318 32.78 8.60 -13.86
C SER A 318 32.44 10.07 -13.99
N SER A 319 32.98 10.71 -15.02
CA SER A 319 32.58 12.06 -15.36
C SER A 319 31.10 12.07 -15.76
N ILE A 320 30.39 13.16 -15.47
CA ILE A 320 29.04 13.39 -16.02
C ILE A 320 29.05 13.34 -17.56
N GLU A 321 30.20 13.59 -18.19
CA GLU A 321 30.40 13.44 -19.63
C GLU A 321 30.28 11.97 -20.10
N ASP A 322 30.73 11.00 -19.32
CA ASP A 322 30.58 9.56 -19.64
C ASP A 322 29.10 9.16 -19.66
N PHE A 323 28.33 9.67 -18.70
CA PHE A 323 26.88 9.50 -18.68
C PHE A 323 26.22 10.10 -19.93
N TYR A 324 26.56 11.35 -20.28
CA TYR A 324 26.03 12.00 -21.50
C TYR A 324 26.46 11.31 -22.79
N LYS A 325 27.68 10.77 -22.83
CA LYS A 325 28.19 10.00 -23.98
C LYS A 325 27.40 8.71 -24.18
N ILE A 326 27.07 8.01 -23.10
CA ILE A 326 26.24 6.80 -23.16
C ILE A 326 24.79 7.16 -23.55
N CYS A 327 24.20 8.20 -22.96
CA CYS A 327 22.86 8.64 -23.35
C CYS A 327 22.78 9.07 -24.82
N SER A 328 23.76 9.82 -25.34
CA SER A 328 23.79 10.28 -26.73
C SER A 328 23.99 9.11 -27.71
N THR A 329 24.92 8.21 -27.44
CA THR A 329 25.15 7.01 -28.28
C THR A 329 23.95 6.08 -28.33
N CYS A 330 23.26 5.89 -27.20
CA CYS A 330 22.07 5.06 -27.14
C CYS A 330 20.82 5.73 -27.75
N TRP A 331 20.65 7.06 -27.61
CA TRP A 331 19.56 7.80 -28.25
C TRP A 331 19.63 7.78 -29.79
N PHE A 332 20.83 7.84 -30.37
CA PHE A 332 20.98 7.70 -31.82
C PHE A 332 20.64 6.29 -32.31
N SER A 333 20.87 5.26 -31.49
CA SER A 333 20.55 3.88 -31.86
C SER A 333 19.04 3.54 -31.80
N SER A 334 18.26 4.17 -30.91
CA SER A 334 16.82 3.92 -30.77
C SER A 334 15.96 4.70 -31.76
N VAL A 335 16.48 5.80 -32.34
CA VAL A 335 15.80 6.56 -33.41
C VAL A 335 16.05 5.93 -34.80
N CYS A 336 17.04 5.04 -34.93
CA CYS A 336 17.43 4.41 -36.20
C CYS A 336 17.06 2.92 -36.32
N ALA A 337 16.31 2.34 -35.38
CA ALA A 337 15.86 0.94 -35.41
C ALA A 337 14.32 0.84 -35.43
#